data_AF-F0H112-F1
#
_entry.id   AF-F0H112-F1
#
_cell.length_a   1.000
_cell.length_b   1.000
_cell.length_c   1.000
_cell.angle_alpha   90.00
_cell.angle_beta   90.00
_cell.angle_gamma   90.00
#
_symmetry.space_group_name_H-M   'P 1'
#
loop_
_entity.id
_entity.type
_entity.pdbx_description
1 polymer ?
#
loop_
_entity_poly.entity_id
_entity_poly.type
_entity_poly.pdbx_seq_one_letter_code
_entity_poly.pdbx_strand_id
1 'polypeptide(L)'
;MAYVPIPKDLDKIKTKVAFNLTKRQLIGFSVAGLIGIPTYLFMKKYLPNDVSIIVMLIVTLPIFFITLYEKDTLTFEKYFKFFYLHKFYQPTKRIRKEAYLEAKKKANQRLKSKGKTIKKRQKGSKKAKNKERSNK
;
A
#
# COMPACT_ATOMS: atom_id res chain seq x y z
N MET A 1 -16.74 6.73 46.55
CA MET A 1 -16.55 7.76 45.51
C MET A 1 -17.46 7.43 44.34
N ALA A 2 -18.32 8.35 43.90
CA ALA A 2 -19.26 8.11 42.81
C ALA A 2 -18.51 8.11 41.47
N TYR A 3 -18.58 7.00 40.74
CA TYR A 3 -18.01 6.87 39.40
C TYR A 3 -18.89 7.63 38.41
N VAL A 4 -18.43 8.79 37.95
CA VAL A 4 -19.11 9.56 36.90
C VAL A 4 -18.63 9.03 35.55
N PRO A 5 -19.52 8.58 34.66
CA PRO A 5 -19.12 8.10 33.35
C PRO A 5 -18.49 9.25 32.57
N ILE A 6 -17.19 9.13 32.28
CA ILE A 6 -16.47 10.08 31.45
C ILE A 6 -17.04 10.01 30.03
N PRO A 7 -17.47 11.13 29.44
CA PRO A 7 -17.99 11.15 28.07
C PRO A 7 -16.89 10.73 27.10
N LYS A 8 -17.20 9.76 26.22
CA LYS A 8 -16.30 9.13 25.25
C LYS A 8 -15.59 10.09 24.27
N ASP A 9 -15.94 11.37 24.29
CA ASP A 9 -15.36 12.39 23.43
C ASP A 9 -14.05 12.97 23.97
N LEU A 10 -13.80 12.89 25.28
CA LEU A 10 -12.53 13.32 25.87
C LEU A 10 -11.37 12.37 25.51
N ASP A 11 -11.65 11.07 25.37
CA ASP A 11 -10.65 10.07 24.91
C ASP A 11 -10.22 10.26 23.45
N LYS A 12 -11.00 10.99 22.65
CA LYS A 12 -10.65 11.29 21.25
C LYS A 12 -9.63 12.41 21.13
N ILE A 13 -9.34 13.14 22.22
CA ILE A 13 -8.37 14.22 22.21
C ILE A 13 -6.98 13.60 22.19
N LYS A 14 -6.30 13.72 21.03
CA LYS A 14 -4.93 13.23 20.87
C LYS A 14 -4.04 13.90 21.91
N THR A 15 -3.48 13.10 22.82
CA THR A 15 -2.45 13.57 23.75
C THR A 15 -1.25 14.10 22.95
N LYS A 16 -1.02 15.40 23.05
CA LYS A 16 0.15 16.08 22.47
C LYS A 16 1.35 15.75 23.34
N VAL A 17 2.41 15.21 22.75
CA VAL A 17 3.46 14.54 23.53
C VAL A 17 4.59 15.49 23.87
N ALA A 18 4.95 16.39 22.95
CA ALA A 18 5.82 17.53 23.18
C ALA A 18 5.53 18.61 22.13
N PHE A 19 5.69 19.90 22.46
CA PHE A 19 5.56 21.02 21.52
C PHE A 19 4.25 21.09 20.72
N ASN A 20 3.12 20.64 21.27
CA ASN A 20 1.84 20.55 20.54
C ASN A 20 1.89 19.59 19.31
N LEU A 21 2.88 18.71 19.23
CA LEU A 21 3.06 17.73 18.17
C LEU A 21 2.65 16.31 18.61
N THR A 22 2.18 15.51 17.66
CA THR A 22 1.85 14.10 17.87
C THR A 22 3.12 13.24 17.75
N LYS A 23 3.14 12.04 18.37
CA LYS A 23 4.28 11.10 18.29
C LYS A 23 4.75 10.83 16.85
N ARG A 24 3.82 10.82 15.90
CA ARG A 24 4.05 10.58 14.47
C ARG A 24 4.82 11.71 13.82
N GLN A 25 4.49 12.95 14.19
CA GLN A 25 5.18 14.14 13.69
C GLN A 25 6.62 14.12 14.17
N LEU A 26 6.88 13.78 15.44
CA LEU A 26 8.25 13.61 15.95
C LEU A 26 9.05 12.57 15.16
N ILE A 27 8.51 11.37 14.94
CA ILE A 27 9.17 10.34 14.12
C ILE A 27 9.41 10.84 12.69
N GLY A 28 8.43 11.53 12.10
CA GLY A 28 8.55 12.11 10.77
C GLY A 28 9.65 13.15 10.65
N PHE A 29 9.74 14.07 11.62
CA PHE A 29 10.82 15.05 11.70
C PHE A 29 12.19 14.39 11.89
N SER A 30 12.29 13.33 12.69
CA SER A 30 13.54 12.56 12.84
C SER A 30 13.99 11.94 11.53
N VAL A 31 13.09 11.28 10.79
CA VAL A 31 13.40 10.67 9.49
C VAL A 31 13.72 11.74 8.44
N ALA A 32 12.96 12.83 8.40
CA ALA A 32 13.21 13.95 7.49
C ALA A 32 14.58 14.61 7.75
N GLY A 33 14.98 14.77 9.02
CA GLY A 33 16.31 15.26 9.38
C GLY A 33 17.42 14.30 8.94
N LEU A 34 17.24 13.00 9.19
CA LEU A 34 18.20 11.96 8.79
C LEU A 34 18.41 11.87 7.28
N ILE A 35 17.41 12.19 6.46
CA ILE A 35 17.53 12.16 4.99
C ILE A 35 17.91 13.54 4.44
N GLY A 36 17.31 14.61 4.96
CA GLY A 36 17.50 15.98 4.50
C GLY A 36 18.92 16.50 4.74
N ILE A 37 19.48 16.27 5.94
CA ILE A 37 20.82 16.76 6.29
C ILE A 37 21.90 16.13 5.40
N PRO A 38 21.96 14.80 5.20
CA PRO A 38 22.92 14.21 4.27
C PRO A 38 22.72 14.67 2.83
N THR A 39 21.47 14.85 2.39
CA THR A 39 21.17 15.33 1.03
C THR A 39 21.71 16.75 0.83
N TYR A 40 21.54 17.64 1.81
CA TYR A 40 22.08 19.00 1.77
C TYR A 40 23.61 19.01 1.79
N LEU A 41 24.25 18.25 2.68
CA LEU A 41 25.72 18.17 2.75
C LEU A 41 26.34 17.61 1.46
N PHE A 42 25.65 16.69 0.80
CA PHE A 42 26.06 16.14 -0.49
C PHE A 42 25.91 17.18 -1.61
N MET A 43 24.74 17.84 -1.71
CA MET A 43 24.47 18.81 -2.78
C MET A 43 25.27 20.09 -2.65
N LYS A 44 25.58 20.53 -1.43
CA LYS A 44 26.42 21.71 -1.18
C LYS A 44 27.83 21.60 -1.80
N LYS A 45 28.31 20.38 -2.09
CA LYS A 45 29.60 20.18 -2.78
C LYS A 45 29.56 20.54 -4.26
N TYR A 46 28.38 20.47 -4.88
CA TYR A 46 28.21 20.62 -6.32
C TYR A 46 27.41 21.87 -6.70
N LEU A 47 26.54 22.34 -5.82
CA LEU A 47 25.57 23.40 -6.08
C LEU A 47 25.76 24.59 -5.12
N PRO A 48 25.32 25.79 -5.52
CA PRO A 48 25.21 26.93 -4.60
C PRO A 48 24.35 26.61 -3.38
N ASN A 49 24.59 27.32 -2.29
CA ASN A 49 23.91 27.07 -1.02
C ASN A 49 22.38 27.16 -1.14
N ASP A 50 21.89 28.20 -1.83
CA ASP A 50 20.45 28.43 -2.01
C ASP A 50 19.77 27.28 -2.76
N VAL A 51 20.42 26.79 -3.82
CA VAL A 51 19.92 25.66 -4.61
C VAL A 51 19.94 24.37 -3.80
N SER A 52 20.98 24.16 -2.99
CA SER A 52 21.10 22.99 -2.11
C SER A 52 19.98 22.94 -1.07
N ILE A 53 19.60 24.09 -0.51
CA ILE A 53 18.48 24.22 0.44
C ILE A 53 17.14 23.92 -0.27
N ILE A 54 16.94 24.44 -1.48
CA ILE A 54 15.74 24.16 -2.28
C ILE A 54 15.63 22.66 -2.58
N VAL A 55 16.72 22.00 -2.97
CA VAL A 55 16.75 20.55 -3.21
C VAL A 55 16.43 19.77 -1.95
N MET A 56 17.00 20.16 -0.80
CA MET A 56 16.67 19.56 0.49
C MET A 56 15.17 19.71 0.81
N LEU A 57 14.58 20.88 0.57
CA LEU A 57 13.15 21.11 0.77
C LEU A 57 12.29 20.22 -0.13
N ILE A 58 12.61 20.13 -1.43
CA ILE A 58 11.88 19.28 -2.37
C ILE A 58 11.92 17.81 -1.95
N VAL A 59 13.06 17.34 -1.42
CA VAL A 59 13.21 15.95 -0.93
C VAL A 59 12.48 15.71 0.38
N THR A 60 12.52 16.66 1.31
CA THR A 60 11.92 16.51 2.65
C THR A 60 10.41 16.75 2.66
N LEU A 61 9.89 17.60 1.76
CA LEU A 61 8.47 17.93 1.63
C LEU A 61 7.55 16.70 1.44
N PRO A 62 7.81 15.73 0.53
CA PRO A 62 6.97 14.53 0.43
C PRO A 62 7.00 13.67 1.69
N ILE A 63 8.13 13.62 2.41
CA ILE A 63 8.26 12.91 3.70
C ILE A 63 7.40 13.60 4.75
N PHE A 64 7.40 14.93 4.77
CA PHE A 64 6.50 15.70 5.63
C PHE A 64 5.03 15.48 5.29
N PHE A 65 4.67 15.40 4.01
CA PHE A 65 3.29 15.06 3.64
C PHE A 65 2.88 13.70 4.20
N ILE A 66 3.70 12.66 4.06
CA ILE A 66 3.34 11.32 4.57
C ILE A 66 3.18 11.30 6.11
N THR A 67 3.98 12.09 6.82
CA THR A 67 4.08 12.06 8.28
C THR A 67 3.14 13.03 8.99
N LEU A 68 2.91 14.20 8.39
CA LEU A 68 2.01 15.24 8.90
C LEU A 68 0.58 15.06 8.40
N TYR A 69 0.35 14.38 7.27
CA TYR A 69 -1.00 14.20 6.73
C TYR A 69 -1.80 13.21 7.56
N GLU A 70 -2.69 13.77 8.37
CA GLU A 70 -3.73 13.05 9.09
C GLU A 70 -5.09 13.53 8.57
N LYS A 71 -5.81 12.67 7.84
CA LYS A 71 -7.18 12.95 7.39
C LYS A 71 -8.15 12.23 8.32
N ASP A 72 -9.06 12.94 8.99
CA ASP A 72 -10.13 12.37 9.82
C ASP A 72 -9.64 11.41 10.92
N THR A 73 -8.47 11.66 11.52
CA THR A 73 -7.73 10.76 12.44
C THR A 73 -7.17 9.46 11.84
N LEU A 74 -7.43 9.19 10.55
CA LEU A 74 -6.78 8.11 9.83
C LEU A 74 -5.37 8.51 9.39
N THR A 75 -4.46 7.56 9.57
CA THR A 75 -3.06 7.69 9.21
C THR A 75 -2.91 7.51 7.70
N PHE A 76 -1.93 8.17 7.09
CA PHE A 76 -1.69 8.07 5.66
C PHE A 76 -1.57 6.60 5.18
N GLU A 77 -0.87 5.75 5.94
CA GLU A 77 -0.77 4.31 5.66
C GLU A 77 -2.14 3.60 5.59
N LYS A 78 -3.04 3.89 6.54
CA LYS A 78 -4.39 3.31 6.57
C LYS A 78 -5.22 3.83 5.40
N TYR A 79 -5.13 5.13 5.15
CA TYR A 79 -5.81 5.76 4.03
C TYR A 79 -5.35 5.16 2.69
N PHE A 80 -4.04 5.04 2.49
CA PHE A 80 -3.46 4.44 1.28
C PHE A 80 -3.83 2.96 1.14
N LYS A 81 -3.84 2.21 2.25
CA LYS A 81 -4.31 0.82 2.26
C LYS A 81 -5.77 0.73 1.80
N PHE A 82 -6.65 1.58 2.28
CA PHE A 82 -8.05 1.61 1.86
C PHE A 82 -8.20 2.04 0.40
N PHE A 83 -7.45 3.05 -0.02
CA PHE A 83 -7.43 3.49 -1.42
C PHE A 83 -6.99 2.36 -2.34
N TYR A 84 -5.91 1.65 -2.00
CA TYR A 84 -5.40 0.52 -2.75
C TYR A 84 -6.39 -0.66 -2.78
N LEU A 85 -6.94 -1.03 -1.62
CA LEU A 85 -7.97 -2.07 -1.52
C LEU A 85 -9.19 -1.73 -2.38
N HIS A 86 -9.63 -0.47 -2.36
CA HIS A 86 -10.77 -0.03 -3.15
C HIS A 86 -10.47 -0.01 -4.65
N LYS A 87 -9.26 0.40 -5.04
CA LYS A 87 -8.86 0.50 -6.45
C LYS A 87 -8.59 -0.86 -7.11
N PHE A 88 -7.96 -1.79 -6.39
CA PHE A 88 -7.47 -3.06 -6.96
C PHE A 88 -8.24 -4.30 -6.50
N TYR A 89 -8.72 -4.34 -5.25
CA TYR A 89 -9.30 -5.55 -4.66
C TYR A 89 -10.83 -5.54 -4.62
N GLN A 90 -11.46 -4.39 -4.41
CA GLN A 90 -12.92 -4.32 -4.32
C GLN A 90 -13.55 -4.22 -5.71
N PRO A 91 -14.52 -5.09 -6.04
CA PRO A 91 -15.27 -4.95 -7.29
C PRO A 91 -16.08 -3.66 -7.26
N THR A 92 -16.00 -2.87 -8.34
CA THR A 92 -16.70 -1.58 -8.49
C THR A 92 -18.23 -1.73 -8.36
N LYS A 93 -18.77 -2.90 -8.72
CA LYS A 93 -20.15 -3.28 -8.40
C LYS A 93 -20.18 -4.05 -7.07
N ARG A 94 -20.88 -3.48 -6.08
CA ARG A 94 -21.23 -4.20 -4.84
C ARG A 94 -22.23 -5.31 -5.16
N ILE A 95 -21.75 -6.54 -5.30
CA ILE A 95 -22.59 -7.72 -5.54
C ILE A 95 -22.99 -8.31 -4.17
N ARG A 96 -24.25 -8.72 -4.02
CA ARG A 96 -24.73 -9.44 -2.84
C ARG A 96 -23.90 -10.70 -2.61
N LYS A 97 -23.59 -11.04 -1.35
CA LYS A 97 -22.68 -12.14 -0.97
C LYS A 97 -22.97 -13.45 -1.71
N GLU A 98 -24.24 -13.81 -1.86
CA GLU A 98 -24.70 -15.02 -2.54
C GLU A 98 -24.28 -15.07 -4.01
N ALA A 99 -24.53 -14.00 -4.75
CA ALA A 99 -24.17 -13.90 -6.16
C ALA A 99 -22.65 -13.90 -6.38
N TYR A 100 -21.86 -13.38 -5.42
CA TYR A 100 -20.40 -13.47 -5.44
C TYR A 100 -19.91 -14.92 -5.23
N LEU A 101 -20.49 -15.66 -4.28
CA LEU A 101 -20.14 -17.07 -4.06
C LEU A 101 -20.44 -17.91 -5.30
N GLU A 102 -21.59 -17.68 -5.95
CA GLU A 102 -21.98 -18.40 -7.16
C GLU A 102 -21.03 -18.09 -8.34
N ALA A 103 -20.71 -16.81 -8.56
CA ALA A 103 -19.73 -16.39 -9.57
C ALA A 103 -18.34 -17.00 -9.32
N LYS A 104 -17.88 -17.05 -8.06
CA LYS A 104 -16.60 -17.65 -7.68
C LYS A 104 -16.57 -19.16 -7.92
N LYS A 105 -17.67 -19.87 -7.62
CA LYS A 105 -17.81 -21.32 -7.93
C LYS A 105 -17.74 -21.56 -9.44
N LYS A 106 -18.47 -20.79 -10.24
CA LYS A 106 -18.47 -20.87 -11.71
C LYS A 106 -17.08 -20.56 -12.31
N ALA A 107 -16.38 -19.55 -11.79
CA ALA A 107 -15.01 -19.21 -12.22
C ALA A 107 -14.00 -20.35 -11.91
N ASN A 108 -14.05 -20.93 -10.72
CA ASN A 108 -13.19 -22.05 -10.33
C ASN A 108 -13.43 -23.31 -11.18
N GLN A 109 -14.67 -23.61 -11.53
CA GLN A 109 -15.00 -24.73 -12.42
C GLN A 109 -14.43 -24.49 -13.83
N ARG A 110 -14.57 -23.26 -14.37
CA ARG A 110 -13.99 -22.87 -15.66
C ARG A 110 -12.46 -22.99 -15.65
N LEU A 111 -11.78 -22.57 -14.59
CA LEU A 111 -10.32 -22.71 -14.43
C LEU A 111 -9.89 -24.19 -14.39
N LYS A 112 -10.58 -25.03 -13.62
CA LYS A 112 -10.31 -26.49 -13.58
C LYS A 112 -10.52 -27.16 -14.94
N SER A 113 -11.55 -26.76 -15.68
CA SER A 113 -11.81 -27.28 -17.03
C SER A 113 -10.71 -26.86 -18.03
N LYS A 114 -10.32 -25.58 -18.05
CA LYS A 114 -9.21 -25.08 -18.89
C LYS A 114 -7.88 -25.76 -18.55
N GLY A 115 -7.56 -25.95 -17.27
CA GLY A 115 -6.35 -26.63 -16.84
C GLY A 115 -6.28 -28.11 -17.29
N LYS A 116 -7.41 -28.82 -17.28
CA LYS A 116 -7.51 -30.18 -17.82
C LYS A 116 -7.32 -30.22 -19.34
N THR A 117 -7.93 -29.29 -20.06
CA THR A 117 -7.80 -29.18 -21.53
C THR A 117 -6.37 -28.86 -21.95
N ILE A 118 -5.69 -27.94 -21.25
CA ILE A 118 -4.29 -27.59 -21.51
C ILE A 118 -3.35 -28.79 -21.25
N LYS A 119 -3.53 -29.50 -20.13
CA LYS A 119 -2.75 -30.72 -19.82
C LYS A 119 -2.97 -31.82 -20.87
N LYS A 120 -4.21 -32.02 -21.35
CA LYS A 120 -4.52 -33.03 -22.38
C LYS A 120 -3.88 -32.67 -23.73
N ARG A 121 -3.89 -31.39 -24.10
CA ARG A 121 -3.27 -30.87 -25.35
C ARG A 121 -1.74 -31.01 -25.32
N GLN A 122 -1.09 -30.75 -24.18
CA GLN A 122 0.36 -30.97 -24.00
C GLN A 122 0.75 -32.46 -24.06
N LYS A 123 -0.06 -33.37 -23.49
CA LYS A 123 0.20 -34.83 -23.52
C LYS A 123 0.04 -35.41 -24.93
N GLY A 124 -0.93 -34.91 -25.71
CA GLY A 124 -1.12 -35.29 -27.12
C GLY A 124 0.04 -34.85 -28.02
N SER A 125 0.51 -33.61 -27.85
CA SER A 125 1.66 -33.08 -28.61
C SER A 125 2.97 -33.82 -28.31
N LYS A 126 3.21 -34.23 -27.06
CA LYS A 126 4.37 -35.07 -26.69
C LYS A 126 4.29 -36.49 -27.28
N LYS A 127 3.10 -37.10 -27.33
CA LYS A 127 2.91 -38.43 -27.95
C LYS A 127 3.11 -38.40 -29.46
N ALA A 128 2.65 -37.35 -30.14
CA ALA A 128 2.83 -37.17 -31.58
C ALA A 128 4.32 -37.04 -31.95
N LYS A 129 5.08 -36.19 -31.25
CA LYS A 129 6.54 -36.03 -31.46
C LYS A 129 7.35 -37.31 -31.21
N ASN A 130 6.92 -38.15 -30.28
CA ASN A 130 7.65 -39.39 -29.97
C ASN A 130 7.38 -40.50 -31.01
N LYS A 131 6.20 -40.49 -31.65
CA LYS A 131 5.85 -41.44 -32.70
C LYS A 131 6.57 -41.13 -34.02
N GLU A 132 6.79 -39.85 -34.31
CA GLU A 132 7.54 -39.37 -35.49
C GLU A 132 9.04 -39.69 -35.42
N ARG A 133 9.62 -39.77 -34.21
CA ARG A 133 11.03 -40.15 -33.98
C ARG A 133 11.29 -41.66 -34.01
N SER A 134 10.27 -42.49 -33.87
CA SER A 134 10.37 -43.96 -33.87
C SER A 134 10.18 -44.57 -35.26
N ASN A 135 9.75 -43.77 -36.24
CA ASN A 135 9.48 -44.19 -37.63
C ASN A 135 10.57 -43.73 -38.62
N LYS A 136 11.73 -43.28 -38.11
CA LYS A 136 12.90 -42.86 -38.87
C LYS A 136 14.11 -43.62 -38.35
#